data_AF-A0A451ESN2-F1
#
_entry.id   AF-A0A451ESN2-F1
#
_cell.length_a   1.000
_cell.length_b   1.000
_cell.length_c   1.000
_cell.angle_alpha   90.00
_cell.angle_beta   90.00
_cell.angle_gamma   90.00
#
_symmetry.space_group_name_H-M   'P 1'
#
loop_
_entity.id
_entity.type
_entity.pdbx_description
1 polymer ?
#
loop_
_entity_poly.entity_id
_entity_poly.type
_entity_poly.pdbx_seq_one_letter_code
_entity_poly.pdbx_strand_id
1 'polypeptide(L)'
;KHMNLSPQCEFVINPNTSGNVPPTLLTTSTSTTNIDYKIEAVRLASFVNWPIPHIVRPDDLARAGFYSLRNGDNTKCAFCKGVVRAWEPFDVPDLEHKKHFPTCWFVTSQINPRLENNTDTNKIKTINIINDTVDDNYDKLGVQKHNGPKRPDYGTLESRLKSFNSWSPQLIQTPDVLAHAGFYYEGLEDQVRCFHCDGGLRHWDPDD
;
A
#
# COMPACT_ATOMS: atom_id res chain seq x y z
N LYS A 1 0.46 3.15 -20.96
CA LYS A 1 -0.92 3.31 -21.50
C LYS A 1 -2.05 3.63 -20.48
N HIS A 2 -2.23 2.87 -19.39
CA HIS A 2 -3.38 2.99 -18.44
C HIS A 2 -3.60 4.39 -17.85
N MET A 3 -2.54 5.00 -17.31
CA MET A 3 -2.61 6.31 -16.67
C MET A 3 -3.10 7.41 -17.62
N ASN A 4 -2.78 7.30 -18.92
CA ASN A 4 -3.15 8.30 -19.92
C ASN A 4 -4.60 8.15 -20.38
N LEU A 5 -5.07 6.91 -20.57
CA LEU A 5 -6.41 6.65 -21.11
C LEU A 5 -7.50 6.52 -20.04
N SER A 6 -7.12 6.27 -18.78
CA SER A 6 -8.05 6.22 -17.65
C SER A 6 -7.47 6.88 -16.40
N PRO A 7 -7.18 8.19 -16.44
CA PRO A 7 -6.57 8.92 -15.33
C PRO A 7 -7.46 8.99 -14.09
N GLN A 8 -8.77 8.79 -14.25
CA GLN A 8 -9.77 8.80 -13.17
C GLN A 8 -9.99 7.43 -12.52
N CYS A 9 -9.23 6.41 -12.92
CA CYS A 9 -9.30 5.10 -12.29
C CYS A 9 -8.75 5.21 -10.86
N GLU A 10 -9.55 4.85 -9.84
CA GLU A 10 -9.09 4.92 -8.45
C GLU A 10 -7.82 4.08 -8.23
N PHE A 11 -7.67 2.95 -8.94
CA PHE A 11 -6.44 2.17 -8.88
C PHE A 11 -5.21 2.92 -9.43
N VAL A 12 -5.40 3.80 -10.41
CA VAL A 12 -4.34 4.68 -10.92
C VAL A 12 -4.01 5.78 -9.93
N ILE A 13 -5.03 6.37 -9.29
CA ILE A 13 -4.86 7.49 -8.35
C ILE A 13 -4.33 7.01 -7.00
N ASN A 14 -4.96 5.97 -6.44
CA ASN A 14 -4.73 5.41 -5.11
C ASN A 14 -4.72 3.87 -5.13
N PRO A 15 -3.63 3.23 -5.60
CA PRO A 15 -3.56 1.76 -5.69
C PRO A 15 -3.83 1.03 -4.37
N ASN A 16 -3.41 1.63 -3.24
CA ASN A 16 -3.47 1.01 -1.91
C ASN A 16 -4.89 0.95 -1.33
N THR A 17 -5.79 1.85 -1.75
CA THR A 17 -7.17 1.92 -1.26
C THR A 17 -8.18 1.37 -2.26
N SER A 18 -7.72 0.91 -3.43
CA SER A 18 -8.55 0.48 -4.56
C SER A 18 -8.94 -1.00 -4.56
N GLY A 19 -8.72 -1.70 -3.45
CA GLY A 19 -8.92 -3.15 -3.36
C GLY A 19 -7.82 -3.98 -4.06
N ASN A 20 -6.65 -3.39 -4.34
CA ASN A 20 -5.50 -4.11 -4.87
C ASN A 20 -4.82 -4.92 -3.77
N VAL A 21 -4.68 -6.23 -4.01
CA VAL A 21 -3.98 -7.15 -3.10
C VAL A 21 -2.67 -7.60 -3.79
N PRO A 22 -1.50 -7.11 -3.35
CA PRO A 22 -0.22 -7.52 -3.89
C PRO A 22 0.10 -8.99 -3.51
N PRO A 23 1.06 -9.66 -4.19
CA PRO A 23 1.43 -11.03 -3.87
C PRO A 23 1.84 -11.14 -2.41
N THR A 24 1.29 -12.15 -1.74
CA THR A 24 1.79 -12.56 -0.44
C THR A 24 3.18 -13.14 -0.68
N LEU A 25 4.22 -12.49 -0.16
CA LEU A 25 5.61 -12.98 -0.22
C LEU A 25 5.73 -14.28 0.59
N LEU A 26 5.28 -15.39 0.02
CA LEU A 26 5.64 -16.73 0.46
C LEU A 26 6.98 -17.08 -0.20
N THR A 27 7.96 -17.23 0.67
CA THR A 27 9.38 -17.49 0.46
C THR A 27 9.73 -18.51 -0.65
N THR A 28 10.73 -18.16 -1.46
CA THR A 28 11.86 -19.06 -1.73
C THR A 28 13.16 -18.26 -1.86
N SER A 29 14.21 -18.83 -1.32
CA SER A 29 15.47 -18.22 -0.93
C SER A 29 16.46 -17.92 -2.08
N THR A 30 17.42 -17.04 -1.75
CA THR A 30 18.71 -16.77 -2.43
C THR A 30 18.71 -15.96 -3.72
N SER A 31 18.95 -14.66 -3.59
CA SER A 31 20.01 -13.90 -4.27
C SER A 31 19.83 -12.42 -3.92
N THR A 32 20.93 -11.67 -3.89
CA THR A 32 21.00 -10.25 -3.51
C THR A 32 20.15 -9.35 -4.41
N THR A 33 18.83 -9.33 -4.19
CA THR A 33 17.95 -8.31 -4.75
C THR A 33 18.20 -7.02 -3.97
N ASN A 34 18.38 -5.90 -4.67
CA ASN A 34 18.37 -4.58 -4.05
C ASN A 34 16.95 -4.34 -3.51
N ILE A 35 16.71 -4.71 -2.26
CA ILE A 35 15.39 -4.64 -1.62
C ILE A 35 15.04 -3.16 -1.41
N ASP A 36 14.03 -2.67 -2.12
CA ASP A 36 13.55 -1.29 -1.93
C ASP A 36 12.66 -1.17 -0.69
N TYR A 37 13.30 -0.85 0.43
CA TYR A 37 12.62 -0.60 1.70
C TYR A 37 11.80 0.71 1.74
N LYS A 38 11.75 1.51 0.67
CA LYS A 38 10.83 2.66 0.62
C LYS A 38 9.36 2.21 0.60
N ILE A 39 9.09 0.99 0.14
CA ILE A 39 7.76 0.37 0.14
C ILE A 39 7.44 -0.20 1.53
N GLU A 40 6.32 0.20 2.13
CA GLU A 40 5.93 -0.23 3.49
C GLU A 40 5.72 -1.75 3.59
N ALA A 41 5.06 -2.36 2.62
CA ALA A 41 4.85 -3.81 2.59
C ALA A 41 6.18 -4.59 2.58
N VAL A 42 7.21 -4.07 1.89
CA VAL A 42 8.56 -4.67 1.88
C VAL A 42 9.22 -4.54 3.24
N ARG A 43 9.04 -3.40 3.93
CA ARG A 43 9.49 -3.24 5.31
C ARG A 43 8.78 -4.22 6.24
N LEU A 44 7.47 -4.36 6.13
CA LEU A 44 6.70 -5.31 6.94
C LEU A 44 7.19 -6.75 6.73
N ALA A 45 7.41 -7.16 5.48
CA ALA A 45 7.93 -8.48 5.14
C ALA A 45 9.34 -8.76 5.70
N SER A 46 10.11 -7.73 6.07
CA SER A 46 11.41 -7.93 6.71
C SER A 46 11.31 -8.48 8.14
N PHE A 47 10.16 -8.32 8.80
CA PHE A 47 9.92 -8.72 10.19
C PHE A 47 9.51 -10.19 10.36
N VAL A 48 9.75 -11.04 9.37
CA VAL A 48 9.64 -12.51 9.54
C VAL A 48 10.47 -12.93 10.74
N ASN A 49 9.84 -13.64 11.69
CA ASN A 49 10.40 -14.09 12.97
C ASN A 49 10.87 -12.96 13.90
N TRP A 50 10.16 -11.82 13.92
CA TRP A 50 10.41 -10.75 14.88
C TRP A 50 10.35 -11.26 16.33
N PRO A 51 11.36 -10.98 17.18
CA PRO A 51 11.49 -11.64 18.49
C PRO A 51 10.54 -11.09 19.57
N ILE A 52 10.09 -9.83 19.45
CA ILE A 52 9.32 -9.14 20.50
C ILE A 52 8.01 -8.47 19.99
N PRO A 53 7.14 -9.20 19.26
CA PRO A 53 5.91 -8.63 18.69
C PRO A 53 4.91 -8.15 19.74
N HIS A 54 5.04 -8.63 20.98
CA HIS A 54 4.22 -8.22 22.12
C HIS A 54 4.66 -6.90 22.76
N ILE A 55 5.91 -6.47 22.51
CA ILE A 55 6.45 -5.19 22.98
C ILE A 55 6.18 -4.10 21.95
N VAL A 56 6.52 -4.38 20.69
CA VAL A 56 6.30 -3.48 19.56
C VAL A 56 5.91 -4.30 18.34
N ARG A 57 4.80 -3.91 17.69
CA ARG A 57 4.26 -4.66 16.56
C ARG A 57 5.04 -4.36 15.28
N PRO A 58 5.32 -5.36 14.43
CA PRO A 58 5.90 -5.16 13.10
C PRO A 58 5.17 -4.14 12.23
N ASP A 59 3.83 -4.10 12.28
CA ASP A 59 3.00 -3.15 11.54
C ASP A 59 3.35 -1.70 11.90
N ASP A 60 3.52 -1.42 13.20
CA ASP A 60 3.84 -0.09 13.71
C ASP A 60 5.24 0.35 13.30
N LEU A 61 6.21 -0.58 13.36
CA LEU A 61 7.59 -0.34 12.91
C LEU A 61 7.66 -0.05 11.41
N ALA A 62 6.99 -0.87 10.59
CA ALA A 62 6.94 -0.68 9.14
C ALA A 62 6.29 0.66 8.75
N ARG A 63 5.17 1.01 9.39
CA ARG A 63 4.46 2.28 9.22
C ARG A 63 5.25 3.51 9.68
N ALA A 64 6.14 3.34 10.66
CA ALA A 64 7.10 4.35 11.11
C ALA A 64 8.34 4.44 10.20
N GLY A 65 8.44 3.63 9.15
CA GLY A 65 9.52 3.68 8.16
C GLY A 65 10.67 2.71 8.43
N PHE A 66 10.54 1.82 9.42
CA PHE A 66 11.58 0.87 9.82
C PHE A 66 11.45 -0.50 9.16
N TYR A 67 12.58 -1.14 8.88
CA TYR A 67 12.68 -2.56 8.53
C TYR A 67 13.63 -3.28 9.50
N SER A 68 13.43 -4.59 9.68
CA SER A 68 14.26 -5.44 10.54
C SER A 68 15.64 -5.70 9.92
N LEU A 69 16.67 -5.64 10.76
CA LEU A 69 18.02 -6.09 10.40
C LEU A 69 18.25 -7.58 10.66
N ARG A 70 17.20 -8.32 11.09
CA ARG A 70 17.25 -9.75 11.43
C ARG A 70 18.30 -10.13 12.48
N ASN A 71 18.68 -9.17 13.32
CA ASN A 71 19.60 -9.37 14.43
C ASN A 71 18.99 -8.75 15.69
N GLY A 72 18.44 -9.59 16.57
CA GLY A 72 17.68 -9.14 17.73
C GLY A 72 16.49 -8.28 17.33
N ASP A 73 16.30 -7.19 18.06
CA ASP A 73 15.26 -6.18 17.81
C ASP A 73 15.78 -4.94 17.07
N ASN A 74 16.88 -5.11 16.32
CA ASN A 74 17.46 -4.01 15.57
C ASN A 74 16.61 -3.66 14.35
N THR A 75 16.28 -2.39 14.22
CA THR A 75 15.47 -1.84 13.13
C THR A 75 16.18 -0.68 12.46
N LYS A 76 15.99 -0.49 11.15
CA LYS A 76 16.63 0.57 10.38
C LYS A 76 15.62 1.32 9.53
N CYS A 77 15.70 2.64 9.52
CA CYS A 77 14.83 3.47 8.72
C CYS A 77 15.23 3.38 7.24
N ALA A 78 14.24 3.22 6.35
CA ALA A 78 14.47 3.19 4.91
C ALA A 78 14.96 4.53 4.32
N PHE A 79 14.69 5.64 5.01
CA PHE A 79 14.90 7.00 4.51
C PHE A 79 16.18 7.63 5.09
N CYS A 80 16.24 7.88 6.41
CA CYS A 80 17.42 8.45 7.05
C CYS A 80 18.52 7.44 7.37
N LYS A 81 18.26 6.13 7.20
CA LYS A 81 19.18 5.03 7.54
C LYS A 81 19.54 4.94 9.04
N GLY A 82 18.87 5.71 9.90
CA GLY A 82 18.97 5.63 11.35
C GLY A 82 18.55 4.26 11.89
N VAL A 83 19.21 3.80 12.95
CA VAL A 83 18.98 2.49 13.57
C VAL A 83 18.45 2.66 14.99
N VAL A 84 17.38 1.94 15.31
CA VAL A 84 16.77 1.87 16.66
C VAL A 84 16.76 0.41 17.11
N ARG A 85 17.03 0.19 18.39
CA ARG A 85 17.19 -1.13 19.03
C ARG A 85 16.82 -1.04 20.51
N ALA A 86 16.72 -2.18 21.19
CA ALA A 86 16.29 -2.26 22.58
C ALA A 86 14.93 -1.58 22.79
N TRP A 87 13.94 -1.98 21.99
CA TRP A 87 12.56 -1.52 22.11
C TRP A 87 11.96 -1.96 23.44
N GLU A 88 11.38 -1.01 24.15
CA GLU A 88 10.80 -1.20 25.48
C GLU A 88 9.26 -1.20 25.41
N PRO A 89 8.57 -1.78 26.41
CA PRO A 89 7.14 -1.59 26.56
C PRO A 89 6.79 -0.10 26.52
N PHE A 90 5.71 0.25 25.82
CA PHE A 90 5.20 1.62 25.63
C PHE A 90 5.97 2.51 24.66
N ASP A 91 7.05 2.02 24.04
CA ASP A 91 7.68 2.73 22.94
C ASP A 91 6.71 2.85 21.75
N VAL A 92 6.59 4.06 21.23
CA VAL A 92 5.81 4.34 20.02
C VAL A 92 6.78 4.61 18.88
N PRO A 93 6.84 3.76 17.83
CA PRO A 93 7.81 3.89 16.75
C PRO A 93 7.87 5.27 16.08
N ASP A 94 6.73 5.93 15.90
CA ASP A 94 6.66 7.29 15.36
C ASP A 94 7.34 8.33 16.28
N LEU A 95 7.10 8.22 17.59
CA LEU A 95 7.70 9.11 18.58
C LEU A 95 9.20 8.86 18.71
N GLU A 96 9.62 7.59 18.77
CA GLU A 96 11.04 7.24 18.84
C GLU A 96 11.80 7.63 17.58
N HIS A 97 11.20 7.47 16.39
CA HIS A 97 11.81 7.96 15.15
C HIS A 97 11.99 9.48 15.16
N LYS A 98 10.96 10.23 15.59
CA LYS A 98 11.02 11.69 15.69
C LYS A 98 12.05 12.15 16.72
N LYS A 99 12.10 11.51 17.88
CA LYS A 99 13.01 11.81 18.99
C LYS A 99 14.47 11.58 18.61
N HIS A 100 14.77 10.44 17.97
CA HIS A 100 16.16 10.07 17.64
C HIS A 100 16.65 10.61 16.29
N PHE A 101 15.76 10.81 15.31
CA PHE A 101 16.12 11.29 13.97
C PHE A 101 15.20 12.42 13.50
N PRO A 102 15.13 13.56 14.21
CA PRO A 102 14.16 14.63 13.93
C PRO A 102 14.32 15.27 12.55
N THR A 103 15.50 15.15 11.92
CA THR A 103 15.79 15.68 10.58
C THR A 103 15.49 14.69 9.46
N CYS A 104 15.01 13.48 9.77
CA CYS A 104 14.62 12.50 8.76
C CYS A 104 13.48 13.06 7.91
N TRP A 105 13.63 13.04 6.58
CA TRP A 105 12.59 13.49 5.66
C TRP A 105 11.24 12.79 5.90
N PHE A 106 11.27 11.50 6.25
CA PHE A 106 10.06 10.75 6.55
C PHE A 106 9.40 11.23 7.85
N VAL A 107 10.20 11.58 8.86
CA VAL A 107 9.68 12.18 10.11
C VAL A 107 8.99 13.51 9.80
N THR A 108 9.67 14.40 9.09
CA THR A 108 9.16 15.74 8.83
C THR A 108 7.94 15.74 7.91
N SER A 109 7.92 14.87 6.90
CA SER A 109 6.89 14.88 5.85
C SER A 109 5.72 13.95 6.12
N GLN A 110 5.90 12.89 6.93
CA GLN A 110 4.88 11.85 7.14
C GLN A 110 4.51 11.71 8.61
N ILE A 111 5.49 11.67 9.53
CA ILE A 111 5.20 11.42 10.95
C ILE A 111 4.63 12.64 11.66
N ASN A 112 5.23 13.83 11.48
CA ASN A 112 4.75 15.04 12.14
C ASN A 112 3.27 15.36 11.85
N PRO A 113 2.79 15.34 10.59
CA PRO A 113 1.37 15.54 10.30
C PRO A 113 0.45 14.51 10.98
N ARG A 114 0.86 13.24 11.09
CA ARG A 114 0.08 12.20 11.78
C ARG A 114 -0.06 12.45 13.28
N LEU A 115 0.99 13.00 13.90
CA LEU A 115 1.00 13.32 15.32
C LEU A 115 0.16 14.57 15.63
N GLU A 116 0.19 15.58 14.76
CA GLU A 116 -0.59 16.82 14.91
C GLU A 116 -2.10 16.57 14.81
N ASN A 117 -2.54 15.78 13.83
CA ASN A 117 -3.96 15.45 13.62
C ASN A 117 -4.61 14.69 14.80
N ASN A 118 -3.83 14.01 15.65
CA ASN A 118 -4.36 13.34 16.83
C ASN A 118 -4.68 14.30 17.99
N THR A 119 -4.10 15.50 17.99
CA THR A 119 -4.27 16.46 19.10
C THR A 119 -5.57 17.26 19.03
N ASP A 120 -6.24 17.31 17.88
CA ASP A 120 -7.51 18.05 17.69
C ASP A 120 -8.76 17.27 18.15
N THR A 121 -8.63 16.00 18.52
CA THR A 121 -9.77 15.15 18.95
C THR A 121 -10.31 15.49 20.34
N ASN A 122 -9.62 16.32 21.13
CA ASN A 122 -10.06 16.76 22.46
C ASN A 122 -10.95 18.02 22.44
N LYS A 123 -11.30 18.58 21.28
CA LYS A 123 -12.34 19.62 21.16
C LYS A 123 -13.69 18.95 20.88
N ILE A 124 -14.26 18.34 21.93
CA ILE A 124 -15.62 17.77 21.92
C ILE A 124 -16.59 18.87 21.47
N LYS A 125 -17.05 18.81 20.22
CA LYS A 125 -18.25 19.54 19.78
C LYS A 125 -19.43 18.81 20.42
N THR A 126 -20.02 19.40 21.45
CA THR A 126 -21.31 18.96 22.00
C THR A 126 -22.33 18.91 20.86
N ILE A 127 -22.66 17.71 20.39
CA ILE A 127 -23.70 17.49 19.39
C ILE A 127 -25.03 17.51 20.13
N ASN A 128 -25.79 18.60 19.98
CA ASN A 128 -27.21 18.60 20.31
C ASN A 128 -27.92 17.74 19.26
N ILE A 129 -28.27 16.51 19.64
CA ILE A 129 -29.12 15.63 18.84
C ILE A 129 -30.56 16.07 19.08
N ILE A 130 -31.08 16.91 18.18
CA ILE A 130 -32.52 17.09 18.00
C ILE A 130 -32.88 16.26 16.77
N ASN A 131 -33.84 15.36 16.97
CA ASN A 131 -34.44 14.51 15.95
C ASN A 131 -35.01 15.36 14.82
N ASP A 132 -34.44 15.29 13.62
CA ASP A 132 -35.21 15.57 12.41
C ASP A 132 -34.58 14.88 11.18
N THR A 133 -35.45 14.10 10.53
CA THR A 133 -35.40 13.53 9.17
C THR A 133 -34.07 12.98 8.64
N VAL A 134 -34.08 11.66 8.37
CA VAL A 134 -33.07 10.93 7.61
C VAL A 134 -33.01 11.50 6.18
N ASP A 135 -32.15 12.49 5.96
CA ASP A 135 -31.73 12.91 4.62
C ASP A 135 -30.26 12.51 4.46
N ASP A 136 -30.01 11.70 3.43
CA ASP A 136 -28.79 10.94 3.14
C ASP A 136 -27.60 11.84 2.72
N ASN A 137 -27.29 12.86 3.51
CA ASN A 137 -26.18 13.76 3.24
C ASN A 137 -24.91 13.34 4.02
N TYR A 138 -24.27 12.27 3.52
CA TYR A 138 -23.00 11.71 4.02
C TYR A 138 -21.79 12.66 3.85
N ASP A 139 -21.93 13.76 3.09
CA ASP A 139 -20.83 14.70 2.85
C ASP A 139 -20.43 15.48 4.12
N LYS A 140 -21.31 15.50 5.13
CA LYS A 140 -21.08 16.20 6.41
C LYS A 140 -20.15 15.46 7.38
N LEU A 141 -19.86 14.17 7.13
CA LEU A 141 -18.96 13.35 7.95
C LEU A 141 -17.54 13.20 7.34
N GLY A 142 -17.27 13.82 6.18
CA GLY A 142 -15.98 13.66 5.48
C GLY A 142 -15.74 12.24 4.96
N VAL A 143 -16.75 11.38 4.95
CA VAL A 143 -16.67 10.01 4.41
C VAL A 143 -16.78 10.10 2.90
N GLN A 144 -15.64 10.02 2.20
CA GLN A 144 -15.67 9.91 0.75
C GLN A 144 -16.33 8.59 0.34
N LYS A 145 -17.38 8.66 -0.47
CA LYS A 145 -17.97 7.47 -1.12
C LYS A 145 -16.91 6.86 -2.03
N HIS A 146 -16.26 5.79 -1.58
CA HIS A 146 -15.37 5.01 -2.42
C HIS A 146 -16.19 3.99 -3.22
N ASN A 147 -16.02 3.97 -4.54
CA ASN A 147 -16.54 2.87 -5.35
C ASN A 147 -15.51 1.74 -5.34
N GLY A 148 -15.92 0.56 -4.90
CA GLY A 148 -15.04 -0.61 -4.91
C GLY A 148 -14.65 -1.05 -6.34
N PRO A 149 -13.67 -1.97 -6.47
CA PRO A 149 -13.26 -2.46 -7.78
C PRO A 149 -14.43 -3.14 -8.50
N LYS A 150 -14.60 -2.84 -9.80
CA LYS A 150 -15.66 -3.44 -10.63
C LYS A 150 -15.51 -4.96 -10.80
N ARG A 151 -14.28 -5.47 -10.69
CA ARG A 151 -13.95 -6.90 -10.79
C ARG A 151 -13.14 -7.35 -9.55
N PRO A 152 -13.81 -7.57 -8.41
CA PRO A 152 -13.15 -7.97 -7.16
C PRO A 152 -12.44 -9.33 -7.24
N ASP A 153 -12.89 -10.21 -8.13
CA ASP A 153 -12.30 -11.51 -8.47
C ASP A 153 -10.86 -11.40 -8.98
N TYR A 154 -10.50 -10.25 -9.55
CA TYR A 154 -9.14 -9.91 -9.99
C TYR A 154 -8.43 -8.92 -9.04
N GLY A 155 -8.89 -8.79 -7.80
CA GLY A 155 -8.29 -7.92 -6.79
C GLY A 155 -6.85 -8.31 -6.43
N THR A 156 -6.52 -9.61 -6.48
CA THR A 156 -5.17 -10.11 -6.20
C THR A 156 -4.27 -10.09 -7.42
N LEU A 157 -2.97 -9.79 -7.24
CA LEU A 157 -2.02 -9.88 -8.34
C LEU A 157 -1.94 -11.31 -8.91
N GLU A 158 -2.04 -12.32 -8.05
CA GLU A 158 -2.04 -13.73 -8.47
C GLU A 158 -3.25 -14.06 -9.37
N SER A 159 -4.47 -13.62 -9.00
CA SER A 159 -5.66 -13.82 -9.84
C SER A 159 -5.51 -13.15 -11.21
N ARG A 160 -4.85 -11.99 -11.27
CA ARG A 160 -4.56 -11.30 -12.54
C ARG A 160 -3.55 -12.08 -13.37
N LEU A 161 -2.43 -12.51 -12.80
CA LEU A 161 -1.44 -13.34 -13.50
C LEU A 161 -2.05 -14.63 -14.06
N LYS A 162 -2.89 -15.32 -13.27
CA LYS A 162 -3.58 -16.56 -13.70
C LYS A 162 -4.46 -16.36 -14.94
N SER A 163 -4.95 -15.15 -15.19
CA SER A 163 -5.78 -14.88 -16.38
C SER A 163 -4.98 -14.94 -17.70
N PHE A 164 -3.66 -14.79 -17.65
CA PHE A 164 -2.79 -14.74 -18.83
C PHE A 164 -2.33 -16.12 -19.34
N ASN A 165 -2.96 -17.23 -18.92
CA ASN A 165 -2.55 -18.58 -19.32
C ASN A 165 -2.51 -18.82 -20.85
N SER A 166 -3.30 -18.06 -21.61
CA SER A 166 -3.35 -18.11 -23.08
C SER A 166 -2.79 -16.85 -23.75
N TRP A 167 -2.04 -16.02 -23.02
CA TRP A 167 -1.40 -14.84 -23.56
C TRP A 167 -0.27 -15.22 -24.53
N SER A 168 -0.22 -14.58 -25.69
CA SER A 168 0.77 -14.90 -26.71
C SER A 168 2.18 -14.51 -26.24
N PRO A 169 3.17 -15.44 -26.27
CA PRO A 169 4.55 -15.13 -25.93
C PRO A 169 5.24 -14.23 -26.97
N GLN A 170 4.60 -13.96 -28.11
CA GLN A 170 5.12 -13.07 -29.15
C GLN A 170 4.82 -11.59 -28.87
N LEU A 171 3.93 -11.30 -27.92
CA LEU A 171 3.64 -9.94 -27.49
C LEU A 171 4.74 -9.46 -26.53
N ILE A 172 5.19 -8.23 -26.74
CA ILE A 172 6.30 -7.62 -25.99
C ILE A 172 5.90 -7.37 -24.54
N GLN A 173 4.63 -7.05 -24.32
CA GLN A 173 4.09 -6.80 -23.00
C GLN A 173 3.94 -8.11 -22.23
N THR A 174 4.64 -8.19 -21.10
CA THR A 174 4.62 -9.39 -20.26
C THR A 174 3.37 -9.40 -19.37
N PRO A 175 2.81 -10.60 -19.11
CA PRO A 175 1.74 -10.76 -18.12
C PRO A 175 2.06 -10.12 -16.77
N ASP A 176 3.32 -10.17 -16.33
CA ASP A 176 3.79 -9.50 -15.11
C ASP A 176 3.54 -8.00 -15.16
N VAL A 177 4.03 -7.31 -16.20
CA VAL A 177 3.89 -5.85 -16.32
C VAL A 177 2.41 -5.46 -16.38
N LEU A 178 1.61 -6.19 -17.17
CA LEU A 178 0.17 -5.92 -17.31
C LEU A 178 -0.58 -6.15 -15.99
N ALA A 179 -0.31 -7.25 -15.29
CA ALA A 179 -0.96 -7.58 -14.03
C ALA A 179 -0.59 -6.59 -12.89
N HIS A 180 0.66 -6.13 -12.84
CA HIS A 180 1.08 -5.07 -11.91
C HIS A 180 0.43 -3.72 -12.23
N ALA A 181 0.20 -3.43 -13.52
CA ALA A 181 -0.56 -2.26 -13.97
C ALA A 181 -2.08 -2.39 -13.78
N GLY A 182 -2.54 -3.44 -13.11
CA GLY A 182 -3.93 -3.65 -12.71
C GLY A 182 -4.76 -4.40 -13.75
N PHE A 183 -4.14 -5.03 -14.75
CA PHE A 183 -4.85 -5.69 -15.84
C PHE A 183 -5.02 -7.19 -15.64
N TYR A 184 -6.15 -7.72 -16.11
CA TYR A 184 -6.38 -9.15 -16.34
C TYR A 184 -6.72 -9.37 -17.83
N TYR A 185 -6.48 -10.59 -18.31
CA TYR A 185 -6.74 -11.01 -19.67
C TYR A 185 -8.08 -11.75 -19.79
N GLU A 186 -8.86 -11.40 -20.82
CA GLU A 186 -10.16 -12.04 -21.08
C GLU A 186 -10.08 -13.24 -22.04
N GLY A 187 -8.89 -13.52 -22.60
CA GLY A 187 -8.70 -14.64 -23.53
C GLY A 187 -8.85 -14.27 -25.01
N LEU A 188 -8.99 -12.99 -25.35
CA LEU A 188 -9.16 -12.52 -26.72
C LEU A 188 -8.00 -11.61 -27.15
N GLU A 189 -7.26 -12.06 -28.17
CA GLU A 189 -6.17 -11.30 -28.82
C GLU A 189 -5.16 -10.72 -27.81
N ASP A 190 -4.91 -9.41 -27.86
CA ASP A 190 -4.05 -8.68 -26.93
C ASP A 190 -4.87 -7.77 -25.97
N GLN A 191 -6.17 -8.05 -25.84
CA GLN A 191 -7.07 -7.23 -25.06
C GLN A 191 -6.99 -7.56 -23.58
N VAL A 192 -6.76 -6.54 -22.75
CA VAL A 192 -6.77 -6.66 -21.29
C VAL A 192 -7.69 -5.63 -20.65
N ARG A 193 -8.14 -5.90 -19.42
CA ARG A 193 -9.04 -5.01 -18.67
C ARG A 193 -8.54 -4.71 -17.27
N CYS A 194 -8.75 -3.49 -16.81
CA CYS A 194 -8.42 -3.11 -15.45
C CYS A 194 -9.42 -3.71 -14.46
N PHE A 195 -8.96 -4.36 -13.39
CA PHE A 195 -9.86 -4.93 -12.37
C PHE A 195 -10.71 -3.88 -11.64
N HIS A 196 -10.22 -2.65 -11.52
CA HIS A 196 -10.89 -1.60 -10.77
C HIS A 196 -11.89 -0.81 -11.62
N CYS A 197 -11.44 -0.20 -12.73
CA CYS A 197 -12.31 0.63 -13.57
C CYS A 197 -13.00 -0.14 -14.72
N ASP A 198 -12.61 -1.40 -14.97
CA ASP A 198 -13.04 -2.24 -16.10
C ASP A 198 -12.70 -1.67 -17.50
N GLY A 199 -11.80 -0.68 -17.54
CA GLY A 199 -11.29 -0.08 -18.77
C GLY A 199 -10.45 -1.08 -19.57
N GLY A 200 -10.77 -1.24 -20.86
CA GLY A 200 -10.11 -2.17 -21.77
C GLY A 200 -9.03 -1.51 -22.62
N LEU A 201 -7.87 -2.17 -22.74
CA LEU A 201 -6.75 -1.77 -23.59
C LEU A 201 -6.37 -2.89 -24.55
N ARG A 202 -5.91 -2.54 -25.74
CA ARG A 202 -5.46 -3.44 -26.82
C ARG A 202 -4.46 -2.72 -27.73
N HIS A 203 -4.01 -3.41 -28.78
CA HIS A 203 -3.03 -2.93 -29.76
C HIS A 203 -1.78 -2.39 -29.08
N TRP A 204 -1.06 -3.27 -28.40
CA TRP A 204 0.11 -2.92 -27.60
C TRP A 204 1.34 -2.68 -28.47
N ASP A 205 1.93 -1.48 -28.34
CA ASP A 205 3.19 -1.14 -28.98
C ASP A 205 4.40 -1.63 -28.14
N PRO A 206 5.58 -1.79 -28.75
CA PRO A 206 6.81 -2.15 -28.04
C PRO A 206 7.17 -1.24 -26.86
N ASP A 207 6.78 0.04 -26.93
CA ASP A 207 7.14 1.09 -25.96
C ASP A 207 6.01 1.38 -24.93
N ASP A 208 4.88 0.66 -24.99
CA ASP A 208 3.66 0.91 -24.18
C ASP A 208 3.71 0.50 -22.69
#